data_AF-X1V9R2-F1
#
_entry.id   AF-X1V9R2-F1
#
_cell.length_a   1.000
_cell.length_b   1.000
_cell.length_c   1.000
_cell.angle_alpha   90.00
_cell.angle_beta   90.00
_cell.angle_gamma   90.00
#
_symmetry.space_group_name_H-M   'P 1'
#
loop_
_entity.id
_entity.type
_entity.pdbx_description
1 polymer ?
#
loop_
_entity_poly.entity_id
_entity_poly.type
_entity_poly.pdbx_seq_one_letter_code
_entity_poly.pdbx_strand_id
1 'polypeptide(L)'
;MYFRKVKLKNYRNFSSLTIDLDSNLNIFIGNNAQGKTNLLEGVNLIIKGSSYRTKEDREAIKWNNESAYLFGEINKDGENIQISLALERKSEGFYKNKLIKTIKINKNIQKKTALNKEFKGVVFSPEHLPDSPNC
;
A
#
# COMPACT_ATOMS: atom_id res chain seq x y z
N MET A 1 10.08 2.01 14.78
CA MET A 1 9.48 2.57 13.56
C MET A 1 8.01 2.19 13.49
N TYR A 2 7.10 3.14 13.25
CA TYR A 2 5.67 2.86 13.12
C TYR A 2 5.02 3.84 12.13
N PHE A 3 3.90 3.46 11.53
CA PHE A 3 3.08 4.40 10.78
C PHE A 3 2.29 5.29 11.74
N ARG A 4 2.33 6.60 11.54
CA ARG A 4 1.47 7.58 12.21
C ARG A 4 0.17 7.80 11.47
N LYS A 5 0.23 7.78 10.14
CA LYS A 5 -0.90 8.09 9.27
C LYS A 5 -0.85 7.28 8.00
N VAL A 6 -2.00 6.81 7.56
CA VAL A 6 -2.19 6.17 6.26
C VAL A 6 -3.32 6.90 5.53
N LYS A 7 -3.08 7.25 4.27
CA LYS A 7 -4.13 7.75 3.38
C LYS A 7 -4.19 6.90 2.12
N LEU A 8 -5.39 6.46 1.77
CA LEU A 8 -5.66 5.72 0.53
C LEU A 8 -6.74 6.46 -0.24
N LYS A 9 -6.50 6.73 -1.52
CA LYS A 9 -7.47 7.35 -2.42
C LYS A 9 -7.59 6.50 -3.67
N ASN A 10 -8.82 6.18 -4.05
CA ASN A 10 -9.14 5.36 -5.22
C ASN A 10 -8.34 4.04 -5.25
N TYR A 11 -8.10 3.44 -4.10
CA TYR A 11 -7.31 2.22 -3.97
C TYR A 11 -8.21 1.05 -3.58
N ARG A 12 -8.23 -0.01 -4.39
CA ARG A 12 -9.09 -1.19 -4.21
C ARG A 12 -10.57 -0.75 -4.01
N ASN A 13 -11.17 -1.10 -2.87
CA ASN A 13 -12.54 -0.72 -2.54
C ASN A 13 -12.65 0.69 -1.92
N PHE A 14 -11.56 1.34 -1.53
CA PHE A 14 -11.58 2.66 -0.90
C PHE A 14 -11.64 3.80 -1.94
N SER A 15 -12.68 4.64 -1.87
CA SER A 15 -12.71 5.93 -2.57
C SER A 15 -11.76 6.92 -1.87
N SER A 16 -11.89 7.04 -0.56
CA SER A 16 -11.00 7.81 0.31
C SER A 16 -10.97 7.17 1.69
N LEU A 17 -9.79 7.05 2.27
CA LEU A 17 -9.55 6.59 3.63
C LEU A 17 -8.40 7.40 4.21
N THR A 18 -8.56 7.90 5.43
CA THR A 18 -7.48 8.48 6.23
C THR A 18 -7.58 7.91 7.63
N ILE A 19 -6.49 7.33 8.12
CA ILE A 19 -6.41 6.72 9.45
C ILE A 19 -5.16 7.24 10.14
N ASP A 20 -5.34 7.72 11.37
CA ASP A 20 -4.26 7.92 12.33
C ASP A 20 -4.04 6.61 13.10
N LEU A 21 -2.78 6.23 13.28
CA LEU A 21 -2.39 4.95 13.86
C LEU A 21 -1.61 5.16 15.16
N ASP A 22 -1.88 4.29 16.12
CA ASP A 22 -1.13 4.23 17.37
C ASP A 22 0.25 3.60 17.15
N SER A 23 1.24 3.98 17.96
CA SER A 23 2.60 3.43 17.87
C SER A 23 2.70 1.97 18.31
N ASN A 24 1.73 1.47 19.08
CA ASN A 24 1.75 0.14 19.68
C ASN A 24 0.86 -0.84 18.92
N LEU A 25 -0.46 -0.82 19.18
CA LEU A 25 -1.40 -1.81 18.69
C LEU A 25 -2.57 -1.16 17.96
N ASN A 26 -2.79 -1.59 16.73
CA ASN A 26 -3.90 -1.14 15.90
C ASN A 26 -4.75 -2.36 15.52
N ILE A 27 -5.99 -2.40 15.99
CA ILE A 27 -6.93 -3.51 15.72
C ILE A 27 -8.02 -2.99 14.77
N PHE A 28 -8.15 -3.62 13.60
CA PHE A 28 -9.21 -3.32 12.65
C PHE A 28 -10.27 -4.43 12.69
N ILE A 29 -11.49 -4.08 13.10
CA ILE A 29 -12.62 -5.01 13.24
C ILE A 29 -13.67 -4.69 12.19
N GLY A 30 -14.30 -5.73 11.63
CA GLY A 30 -15.38 -5.58 10.67
C GLY A 30 -15.66 -6.89 9.95
N ASN A 31 -16.67 -6.91 9.09
CA ASN A 31 -17.03 -8.10 8.32
C ASN A 31 -15.99 -8.43 7.24
N ASN A 32 -16.03 -9.65 6.72
CA ASN A 32 -15.25 -10.04 5.55
C ASN A 32 -15.59 -9.13 4.36
N ALA A 33 -14.63 -8.98 3.43
CA ALA A 33 -14.73 -8.13 2.25
C ALA A 33 -14.92 -6.61 2.50
N GLN A 34 -14.88 -6.12 3.74
CA GLN A 34 -14.96 -4.68 4.04
C GLN A 34 -13.67 -3.89 3.78
N GLY A 35 -12.60 -4.56 3.34
CA GLY A 35 -11.34 -3.89 2.96
C GLY A 35 -10.25 -3.90 4.04
N LYS A 36 -10.42 -4.64 5.14
CA LYS A 36 -9.35 -4.82 6.14
C LYS A 36 -8.06 -5.36 5.52
N THR A 37 -8.16 -6.41 4.70
CA THR A 37 -7.02 -6.94 3.93
C THR A 37 -6.47 -5.91 2.95
N ASN A 38 -7.33 -5.13 2.28
CA ASN A 38 -6.89 -4.07 1.37
C ASN A 38 -6.13 -2.96 2.11
N LEU A 39 -6.53 -2.61 3.33
CA LEU A 39 -5.78 -1.64 4.15
C LEU A 39 -4.37 -2.16 4.45
N LEU A 40 -4.23 -3.41 4.89
CA LEU A 40 -2.92 -4.03 5.15
C LEU A 40 -2.08 -4.16 3.88
N GLU A 41 -2.70 -4.53 2.75
CA GLU A 41 -2.05 -4.52 1.43
C GLU A 41 -1.54 -3.12 1.07
N GLY A 42 -2.34 -2.07 1.30
CA GLY A 42 -1.97 -0.69 1.04
C GLY A 42 -0.78 -0.22 1.87
N VAL A 43 -0.78 -0.55 3.17
CA VAL A 43 0.35 -0.28 4.08
C VAL A 43 1.62 -0.99 3.62
N ASN A 44 1.52 -2.27 3.26
CA ASN A 44 2.67 -3.02 2.75
C ASN A 44 3.16 -2.48 1.40
N LEU A 45 2.24 -2.09 0.51
CA LEU A 45 2.56 -1.49 -0.78
C LEU A 45 3.32 -0.17 -0.59
N ILE A 46 2.99 0.62 0.43
CA ILE A 46 3.71 1.85 0.77
C ILE A 46 5.17 1.58 1.09
N ILE A 47 5.48 0.58 1.93
CA ILE A 47 6.87 0.31 2.36
C ILE A 47 7.67 -0.60 1.42
N LYS A 48 7.02 -1.43 0.58
CA LYS A 48 7.73 -2.34 -0.35
C LYS A 48 7.73 -1.86 -1.80
N GLY A 49 6.81 -0.95 -2.16
CA GLY A 49 6.62 -0.51 -3.55
C GLY A 49 6.07 -1.59 -4.49
N SER A 50 5.67 -2.75 -3.97
CA SER A 50 4.95 -3.80 -4.70
C SER A 50 3.97 -4.53 -3.80
N SER A 51 2.84 -4.93 -4.38
CA SER A 51 1.87 -5.81 -3.71
C SER A 51 2.46 -7.21 -3.54
N TYR A 52 2.05 -7.91 -2.48
CA TYR A 52 2.33 -9.34 -2.32
C TYR A 52 1.32 -10.22 -3.07
N ARG A 53 0.09 -9.72 -3.33
CA ARG A 53 -1.03 -10.56 -3.81
C ARG A 53 -1.12 -10.75 -5.33
N THR A 54 -0.35 -10.04 -6.19
CA THR A 54 -0.40 -10.34 -7.64
C THR A 54 0.69 -9.69 -8.49
N LYS A 55 1.00 -10.36 -9.62
CA LYS A 55 1.81 -9.89 -10.77
C LYS A 55 1.19 -8.71 -11.54
N GLU A 56 -0.03 -8.27 -11.23
CA GLU A 56 -0.64 -7.11 -11.87
C GLU A 56 -1.08 -6.07 -10.84
N ASP A 57 -0.28 -5.02 -10.68
CA ASP A 57 -0.70 -3.77 -10.01
C ASP A 57 -1.96 -3.15 -10.66
N ARG A 58 -2.43 -3.69 -11.81
CA ARG A 58 -3.62 -3.23 -12.54
C ARG A 58 -4.90 -3.30 -11.74
N GLU A 59 -5.00 -4.11 -10.69
CA GLU A 59 -6.20 -4.15 -9.83
C GLU A 59 -6.08 -3.26 -8.58
N ALA A 60 -5.00 -2.49 -8.45
CA ALA A 60 -4.81 -1.60 -7.30
C ALA A 60 -5.70 -0.36 -7.38
N ILE A 61 -5.95 0.17 -8.59
CA ILE A 61 -6.81 1.33 -8.79
C ILE A 61 -8.27 0.90 -8.73
N LYS A 62 -9.07 1.59 -7.90
CA LYS A 62 -10.52 1.40 -7.77
C LYS A 62 -11.19 1.45 -9.14
N TRP A 63 -12.22 0.64 -9.31
CA TRP A 63 -13.02 0.60 -10.54
C TRP A 63 -13.47 2.00 -10.97
N ASN A 64 -13.52 2.25 -12.29
CA ASN A 64 -13.83 3.56 -12.91
C ASN A 64 -12.93 4.72 -12.50
N ASN A 65 -11.72 4.45 -12.00
CA ASN A 65 -10.71 5.49 -11.75
C ASN A 65 -9.46 5.24 -12.61
N GLU A 66 -8.83 6.34 -13.01
CA GLU A 66 -7.60 6.32 -13.81
C GLU A 66 -6.34 6.32 -12.93
N SER A 67 -6.48 6.74 -11.66
CA SER A 67 -5.37 6.83 -10.73
C SER A 67 -5.76 6.47 -9.30
N ALA A 68 -4.75 6.06 -8.53
CA ALA A 68 -4.82 5.84 -7.10
C ALA A 68 -3.64 6.52 -6.40
N TYR A 69 -3.87 6.91 -5.15
CA TYR A 69 -2.84 7.53 -4.32
C TYR A 69 -2.79 6.85 -2.97
N LEU A 70 -1.59 6.45 -2.57
CA LEU A 70 -1.30 5.90 -1.26
C LEU A 70 -0.26 6.78 -0.58
N PHE A 71 -0.45 7.04 0.70
CA PHE A 71 0.46 7.83 1.50
C PHE A 71 0.63 7.23 2.88
N GLY A 72 1.87 7.21 3.35
CA GLY A 72 2.25 6.83 4.69
C GLY A 72 3.10 7.91 5.34
N GLU A 73 2.74 8.28 6.55
CA GLU A 73 3.60 9.04 7.46
C GLU A 73 4.18 8.05 8.47
N ILE A 74 5.51 7.94 8.53
CA ILE A 74 6.22 6.94 9.33
C ILE A 74 7.13 7.66 10.29
N ASN A 75 7.03 7.34 11.58
CA ASN A 75 8.03 7.72 12.54
C ASN A 75 9.14 6.67 12.59
N LYS A 76 10.38 7.08 12.32
CA LYS A 76 11.58 6.24 12.41
C LYS A 76 12.60 6.98 13.27
N ASP A 77 12.90 6.41 14.43
CA ASP A 77 13.90 6.93 15.37
C ASP A 77 13.70 8.43 15.72
N GLY A 78 12.44 8.85 15.86
CA GLY A 78 12.07 10.24 16.14
C GLY A 78 11.84 11.09 14.89
N GLU A 79 12.40 10.71 13.74
CA GLU A 79 12.21 11.41 12.47
C GLU A 79 10.88 11.06 11.81
N ASN A 80 10.33 12.04 11.08
CA ASN A 80 9.11 11.86 10.31
C ASN A 80 9.43 11.68 8.83
N ILE A 81 9.15 10.48 8.31
CA ILE A 81 9.35 10.13 6.91
C ILE A 81 8.00 10.01 6.22
N GLN A 82 7.85 10.72 5.11
CA GLN A 82 6.65 10.68 4.28
C GLN A 82 6.90 9.87 3.02
N ILE A 83 6.12 8.83 2.81
CA ILE A 83 6.13 8.03 1.59
C ILE A 83 4.83 8.26 0.85
N SER A 84 4.92 8.47 -0.46
CA SER A 84 3.72 8.46 -1.32
C SER A 84 3.93 7.63 -2.58
N LEU A 85 2.87 6.95 -2.99
CA LEU A 85 2.80 6.21 -4.23
C LEU A 85 1.61 6.71 -5.03
N ALA A 86 1.89 7.20 -6.23
CA ALA A 86 0.88 7.47 -7.25
C ALA A 86 0.89 6.33 -8.26
N LEU A 87 -0.30 5.79 -8.53
CA LEU A 87 -0.56 4.79 -9.56
C LEU A 87 -1.43 5.45 -10.61
N GLU A 88 -1.03 5.42 -11.88
CA GLU A 88 -1.74 6.09 -12.97
C GLU A 88 -1.81 5.16 -14.19
N ARG A 89 -2.99 5.02 -14.80
CA ARG A 89 -3.13 4.34 -16.08
C ARG A 89 -2.84 5.32 -17.21
N LYS A 90 -1.99 4.94 -18.14
CA LYS A 90 -1.87 5.67 -19.40
C LYS A 90 -3.18 5.59 -20.18
N SER A 91 -3.77 6.74 -20.45
CA SER A 91 -5.02 6.91 -21.19
C SER A 91 -4.83 6.75 -22.71
N GLU A 92 -3.65 7.09 -23.23
CA GLU A 92 -3.38 7.21 -24.67
C GLU A 92 -2.01 6.65 -25.09
N GLY A 93 -1.87 6.37 -26.39
CA GLY A 93 -0.65 5.85 -27.03
C GLY A 93 -0.52 4.33 -26.99
N PHE A 94 0.58 3.80 -27.54
CA PHE A 94 0.90 2.36 -27.60
C PHE A 94 0.89 1.65 -26.23
N TYR A 95 1.04 2.41 -25.15
CA TYR A 95 1.03 1.92 -23.78
C TYR A 95 -0.31 2.16 -23.07
N LYS A 96 -1.41 2.31 -23.80
CA LYS A 96 -2.76 2.41 -23.21
C LYS A 96 -2.97 1.29 -22.19
N ASN A 97 -3.55 1.63 -21.03
CA ASN A 97 -3.75 0.75 -19.87
C ASN A 97 -2.47 0.30 -19.14
N LYS A 98 -1.28 0.72 -19.57
CA LYS A 98 -0.05 0.51 -18.79
C LYS A 98 -0.14 1.30 -17.50
N LEU A 99 0.15 0.63 -16.39
CA LEU A 99 0.23 1.28 -15.10
C LEU A 99 1.60 1.92 -14.93
N ILE A 100 1.59 3.19 -14.57
CA ILE A 100 2.75 3.96 -14.16
C ILE A 100 2.70 4.09 -12.64
N LYS A 101 3.86 3.86 -12.02
CA LYS A 101 4.04 3.95 -10.58
C LYS A 101 5.11 4.99 -10.29
N THR A 102 4.74 6.03 -9.55
CA THR A 102 5.66 7.05 -9.06
C THR A 102 5.75 6.94 -7.54
N ILE A 103 6.96 6.73 -7.03
CA ILE A 103 7.25 6.61 -5.60
C ILE A 103 7.98 7.87 -5.16
N LYS A 104 7.58 8.47 -4.05
CA LYS A 104 8.30 9.59 -3.42
C LYS A 104 8.59 9.30 -1.96
N ILE A 105 9.80 9.65 -1.51
CA ILE A 105 10.20 9.70 -0.09
C ILE A 105 10.54 11.15 0.22
N ASN A 106 9.89 11.75 1.22
CA ASN A 106 10.03 13.15 1.59
C ASN A 106 9.92 14.08 0.36
N LYS A 107 8.91 13.84 -0.49
CA LYS A 107 8.61 14.54 -1.75
C LYS A 107 9.58 14.29 -2.92
N ASN A 108 10.72 13.67 -2.68
CA ASN A 108 11.70 13.33 -3.73
C ASN A 108 11.32 12.03 -4.44
N ILE A 109 11.37 12.00 -5.77
CA ILE A 109 11.11 10.78 -6.55
C ILE A 109 12.21 9.76 -6.27
N GLN A 110 11.81 8.53 -5.98
CA GLN A 110 12.72 7.45 -5.62
C GLN A 110 12.43 6.17 -6.41
N LYS A 111 13.45 5.32 -6.56
CA LYS A 111 13.29 3.97 -7.10
C LYS A 111 12.72 3.05 -6.02
N LYS A 112 12.03 1.98 -6.44
CA LYS A 112 11.54 0.92 -5.53
C LYS A 112 12.62 0.37 -4.61
N THR A 113 13.85 0.23 -5.11
CA THR A 113 14.99 -0.29 -4.32
C THR A 113 15.36 0.59 -3.14
N ALA A 114 15.05 1.89 -3.16
CA ALA A 114 15.25 2.77 -2.02
C ALA A 114 14.33 2.40 -0.84
N LEU A 115 13.07 2.03 -1.12
CA LEU A 115 12.13 1.61 -0.10
C LEU A 115 12.62 0.37 0.66
N ASN A 116 13.10 -0.66 -0.07
CA ASN A 116 13.59 -1.90 0.53
C ASN A 116 14.85 -1.71 1.41
N LYS A 117 15.66 -0.68 1.13
CA LYS A 117 16.81 -0.32 1.97
C LYS A 117 16.37 0.43 3.22
N GLU A 118 15.39 1.32 3.06
CA GLU A 118 14.95 2.23 4.10
C GLU A 118 14.02 1.57 5.12
N PHE A 119 13.16 0.66 4.67
CA PHE A 119 12.08 0.05 5.44
C PHE A 119 12.16 -1.47 5.41
N LYS A 120 12.08 -2.09 6.58
CA LYS A 120 11.91 -3.53 6.74
C LYS A 120 10.52 -3.79 7.33
N GLY A 121 9.71 -4.58 6.64
CA GLY A 121 8.36 -4.94 7.07
C GLY A 121 8.00 -6.35 6.66
N VAL A 122 7.39 -7.07 7.59
CA VAL A 122 6.89 -8.44 7.39
C VAL A 122 5.37 -8.39 7.44
N VAL A 123 4.74 -9.07 6.49
CA VAL A 123 3.29 -9.26 6.47
C VAL A 123 3.04 -10.74 6.72
N PHE A 124 2.22 -11.03 7.71
CA PHE A 124 1.70 -12.37 7.94
C PHE A 124 0.24 -12.40 7.51
N SER A 125 -0.10 -13.35 6.67
CA SER A 125 -1.47 -13.64 6.24
C SER A 125 -1.67 -15.16 6.34
N PRO A 126 -2.92 -15.65 6.41
CA PRO A 126 -3.21 -17.08 6.57
C PRO A 126 -2.55 -17.95 5.49
N GLU A 127 -2.40 -17.44 4.27
CA GLU A 127 -1.72 -18.11 3.16
C GLU A 127 -0.20 -18.31 3.36
N HIS A 128 0.40 -17.68 4.38
CA HIS A 128 1.80 -17.91 4.78
C HIS A 128 1.93 -19.01 5.85
N LEU A 129 0.81 -19.47 6.42
CA LEU A 129 0.80 -20.57 7.37
C LEU A 129 0.78 -21.88 6.57
N PRO A 130 1.54 -22.91 6.99
CA PRO A 130 1.42 -24.23 6.38
C PRO A 130 -0.04 -24.69 6.49
N ASP A 131 -0.56 -25.28 5.41
CA ASP A 131 -1.87 -25.92 5.45
C ASP A 131 -1.89 -26.85 6.66
N SER A 132 -2.86 -26.65 7.55
CA SER A 132 -3.08 -27.57 8.66
C SER A 132 -3.22 -28.97 8.04
N PRO A 133 -2.40 -29.96 8.42
CA PRO A 133 -2.64 -31.31 7.95
C PRO A 133 -4.04 -31.70 8.42
N ASN A 134 -4.91 -31.97 7.46
CA ASN A 134 -6.25 -32.56 7.55
C ASN A 134 -6.76 -32.83 8.97
N CYS A 135 -7.75 -32.06 9.43
CA CYS A 135 -8.73 -32.58 10.38
C CYS A 135 -9.63 -33.60 9.69
#